data_AF-A0A3M1HWS2-F1
#
_entry.id   AF-A0A3M1HWS2-F1
#
_cell.length_a   1.000
_cell.length_b   1.000
_cell.length_c   1.000
_cell.angle_alpha   90.00
_cell.angle_beta   90.00
_cell.angle_gamma   90.00
#
_symmetry.space_group_name_H-M   'P 1'
#
loop_
_entity.id
_entity.type
_entity.pdbx_description
1 polymer ?
#
loop_
_entity_poly.entity_id
_entity_poly.type
_entity_poly.pdbx_seq_one_letter_code
_entity_poly.pdbx_strand_id
1 'polypeptide(L)'
;MSNPYLARPCRIMLVFLTALFLLGTSGPDAAMAHPAQARADALLPAEPVTVTGSPITYLSVTPLVLQPGTTAPVEIRVETDAAVDEVRLVFLNGSEMVFTPQSRHTFTLSLATSTALAGYNPAHDVHRHSAGYLDVYDGGIKLARYGMHFNVADEDIPNVPVALLARDVQASPHLVNIRYAAYFTPTGAASVAGRPSPTTAVVNRFYDFLGDDYDFLLLLQEPSRMANRHYMGIRNDIQGIGLTIFDASADYGSSGRLQGIVYYPLSTYYDGAEETFSHEIGHRWMVFLKDVDGLLGIGPHWPVSTLAQGIMGYNSATSSQGLSFPYTVQDNGNGTYTLTPAQHHTFNDMELYLMGLVPPQAVGDHIVFVDQEQTLCNGCILQGPVNIVRADDIIKVYGQRAPSYARAQREFRVASIIVTRDRLLSPREMAFFDYFASRAQATEPLPVHIGWSWETNYPFHLATQELASVWTELVGFIPTWAESLYLPLQARP
;
A
#
# COMPACT_ATOMS: atom_id res chain seq x y z
N MET A 1 -19.81 -28.34 -24.89
CA MET A 1 -19.71 -27.25 -25.88
C MET A 1 -18.68 -26.27 -25.34
N SER A 2 -17.54 -26.24 -25.99
CA SER A 2 -16.26 -25.69 -25.53
C SER A 2 -16.05 -24.25 -26.00
N ASN A 3 -15.66 -23.39 -25.08
CA ASN A 3 -15.38 -21.96 -25.27
C ASN A 3 -13.92 -21.77 -25.77
N PRO A 4 -13.65 -21.12 -26.91
CA PRO A 4 -12.31 -21.02 -27.49
C PRO A 4 -11.75 -19.60 -27.40
N TYR A 5 -10.90 -19.30 -26.41
CA TYR A 5 -9.93 -18.20 -26.49
C TYR A 5 -8.68 -18.54 -25.68
N LEU A 6 -7.76 -19.27 -26.32
CA LEU A 6 -6.37 -19.44 -25.89
C LEU A 6 -5.46 -18.80 -26.94
N ALA A 7 -4.58 -17.94 -26.44
CA ALA A 7 -3.20 -17.70 -26.83
C ALA A 7 -2.82 -17.59 -28.32
N ARG A 8 -2.23 -16.44 -28.70
CA ARG A 8 -1.18 -16.38 -29.72
C ARG A 8 0.00 -15.53 -29.21
N PRO A 9 1.26 -15.96 -29.44
CA PRO A 9 2.45 -15.24 -28.98
C PRO A 9 2.88 -14.17 -29.99
N CYS A 10 3.29 -13.00 -29.50
CA CYS A 10 3.92 -11.96 -30.30
C CYS A 10 5.45 -12.13 -30.27
N ARG A 11 6.07 -12.20 -31.46
CA ARG A 11 7.52 -12.31 -31.65
C ARG A 11 8.18 -10.96 -31.42
N ILE A 12 9.11 -10.87 -30.46
CA ILE A 12 10.01 -9.72 -30.31
C ILE A 12 11.30 -10.00 -31.09
N MET A 13 11.67 -9.06 -31.95
CA MET A 13 12.88 -9.08 -32.77
C MET A 13 14.01 -8.41 -31.98
N LEU A 14 15.07 -9.18 -31.73
CA LEU A 14 16.26 -8.78 -30.97
C LEU A 14 17.18 -7.93 -31.86
N VAL A 15 17.46 -6.69 -31.46
CA VAL A 15 18.53 -5.86 -32.06
C VAL A 15 19.62 -5.68 -31.02
N PHE A 16 20.82 -6.19 -31.33
CA PHE A 16 22.03 -6.05 -30.52
C PHE A 16 22.60 -4.63 -30.65
N LEU A 17 22.90 -3.98 -29.52
CA LEU A 17 23.87 -2.89 -29.47
C LEU A 17 24.94 -3.19 -28.41
N THR A 18 26.16 -3.35 -28.89
CA THR A 18 27.39 -3.52 -28.12
C THR A 18 27.85 -2.15 -27.62
N ALA A 19 28.13 -1.99 -26.33
CA ALA A 19 28.89 -0.85 -25.81
C ALA A 19 29.91 -1.32 -24.77
N LEU A 20 31.09 -0.72 -24.87
CA LEU A 20 32.41 -1.20 -24.47
C LEU A 20 32.75 -0.75 -23.04
N PHE A 21 33.33 -1.65 -22.24
CA PHE A 21 33.94 -1.35 -20.95
C PHE A 21 35.18 -0.45 -21.11
N LEU A 22 35.33 0.55 -20.24
CA LEU A 22 36.62 1.16 -19.91
C LEU A 22 36.76 1.26 -18.38
N LEU A 23 37.83 0.64 -17.88
CA LEU A 23 38.29 0.60 -16.50
C LEU A 23 38.85 1.95 -16.04
N GLY A 24 38.59 2.34 -14.80
CA GLY A 24 39.20 3.47 -14.11
C GLY A 24 39.34 3.19 -12.61
N THR A 25 40.51 3.49 -12.08
CA THR A 25 41.14 2.94 -10.86
C THR A 25 40.69 3.59 -9.54
N SER A 26 40.91 2.83 -8.46
CA SER A 26 40.73 3.08 -7.02
C SER A 26 41.41 4.32 -6.42
N GLY A 27 40.81 4.89 -5.36
CA GLY A 27 41.46 5.72 -4.32
C GLY A 27 40.49 6.07 -3.17
N PRO A 28 40.89 6.03 -1.89
CA PRO A 28 40.00 6.11 -0.72
C PRO A 28 39.83 7.54 -0.15
N ASP A 29 38.81 7.68 0.70
CA ASP A 29 38.46 8.80 1.61
C ASP A 29 37.49 9.91 1.13
N ALA A 30 36.49 10.09 2.01
CA ALA A 30 35.65 11.26 2.28
C ALA A 30 34.45 11.57 1.36
N ALA A 31 33.26 11.12 1.76
CA ALA A 31 32.26 11.97 2.43
C ALA A 31 30.94 11.23 2.61
N MET A 32 30.41 11.26 3.83
CA MET A 32 29.03 10.88 4.14
C MET A 32 28.07 11.80 3.37
N ALA A 33 27.56 11.32 2.23
CA ALA A 33 26.42 11.91 1.57
C ALA A 33 25.17 11.14 2.03
N HIS A 34 24.35 11.79 2.85
CA HIS A 34 22.96 11.36 3.05
C HIS A 34 22.26 11.30 1.70
N PRO A 35 21.68 10.16 1.28
CA PRO A 35 20.86 10.14 0.09
C PRO A 35 19.54 10.85 0.40
N ALA A 36 19.43 12.09 -0.06
CA ALA A 36 18.15 12.75 -0.19
C ALA A 36 17.31 12.01 -1.24
N GLN A 37 16.08 11.65 -0.85
CA GLN A 37 14.90 11.50 -1.71
C GLN A 37 15.02 10.51 -2.90
N ALA A 38 14.83 9.23 -2.60
CA ALA A 38 14.17 8.29 -3.52
C ALA A 38 12.82 7.93 -2.87
N ARG A 39 11.70 8.46 -3.40
CA ARG A 39 10.36 8.17 -2.87
C ARG A 39 9.88 6.78 -3.26
N ALA A 40 9.24 6.17 -2.27
CA ALA A 40 8.51 4.92 -2.31
C ALA A 40 7.27 5.00 -3.22
N ASP A 41 7.42 4.51 -4.43
CA ASP A 41 6.44 3.60 -5.06
C ASP A 41 7.11 2.43 -5.79
N ALA A 42 8.44 2.38 -5.75
CA ALA A 42 9.18 1.18 -6.11
C ALA A 42 9.26 0.27 -4.87
N LEU A 43 8.41 -0.74 -4.80
CA LEU A 43 8.57 -1.89 -3.89
C LEU A 43 9.87 -2.70 -4.13
N LEU A 44 10.78 -2.21 -4.96
CA LEU A 44 12.07 -2.81 -5.27
C LEU A 44 13.06 -1.70 -5.62
N PRO A 45 14.20 -1.52 -4.92
CA PRO A 45 15.41 -1.17 -5.64
C PRO A 45 15.77 -2.39 -6.49
N ALA A 46 15.18 -2.46 -7.68
CA ALA A 46 15.71 -3.30 -8.73
C ALA A 46 16.99 -2.64 -9.24
N GLU A 47 18.12 -2.94 -8.61
CA GLU A 47 19.27 -3.28 -9.44
C GLU A 47 18.78 -4.37 -10.40
N PRO A 48 18.99 -4.25 -11.73
CA PRO A 48 18.35 -5.13 -12.69
C PRO A 48 18.91 -6.54 -12.52
N VAL A 49 18.20 -7.38 -11.76
CA VAL A 49 18.40 -8.81 -11.75
C VAL A 49 17.16 -9.43 -12.38
N THR A 50 17.37 -9.99 -13.57
CA THR A 50 16.38 -10.76 -14.33
C THR A 50 15.98 -12.03 -13.56
N VAL A 51 15.01 -11.93 -12.66
CA VAL A 51 14.24 -13.08 -12.18
C VAL A 51 12.76 -12.73 -12.26
N THR A 52 12.01 -13.55 -12.99
CA THR A 52 10.55 -13.48 -13.06
C THR A 52 9.99 -14.05 -11.74
N GLY A 53 9.49 -13.17 -10.87
CA GLY A 53 8.89 -13.53 -9.58
C GLY A 53 9.78 -13.19 -8.37
N SER A 54 9.16 -12.91 -7.23
CA SER A 54 9.84 -12.66 -5.95
C SER A 54 10.38 -13.98 -5.38
N PRO A 55 11.70 -14.20 -5.26
CA PRO A 55 12.23 -15.42 -4.63
C PRO A 55 11.77 -15.63 -3.19
N ILE A 56 11.49 -14.57 -2.43
CA ILE A 56 10.88 -14.69 -1.09
C ILE A 56 9.34 -14.72 -1.22
N THR A 57 8.72 -15.75 -0.66
CA THR A 57 7.26 -15.88 -0.54
C THR A 57 6.77 -15.27 0.76
N TYR A 58 7.37 -15.64 1.89
CA TYR A 58 6.99 -15.15 3.21
C TYR A 58 8.18 -14.70 4.05
N LEU A 59 7.98 -13.64 4.81
CA LEU A 59 8.88 -13.13 5.84
C LEU A 59 8.13 -13.07 7.17
N SER A 60 8.73 -13.60 8.23
CA SER A 60 8.20 -13.53 9.60
C SER A 60 9.25 -12.97 10.54
N VAL A 61 8.83 -12.13 11.48
CA VAL A 61 9.66 -11.64 12.59
C VAL A 61 8.94 -11.99 13.90
N THR A 62 9.65 -12.55 14.88
CA THR A 62 9.10 -12.88 16.20
C THR A 62 10.03 -12.38 17.32
N PRO A 63 9.57 -11.52 18.25
CA PRO A 63 8.25 -10.88 18.24
C PRO A 63 8.09 -9.97 17.00
N LEU A 64 6.86 -9.81 16.53
CA LEU A 64 6.55 -9.01 15.33
C LEU A 64 6.80 -7.52 15.56
N VAL A 65 6.72 -7.10 16.81
CA VAL A 65 6.96 -5.73 17.27
C VAL A 65 8.03 -5.78 18.35
N LEU A 66 9.16 -5.12 18.07
CA LEU A 66 10.32 -5.09 18.94
C LEU A 66 10.14 -4.02 20.01
N GLN A 67 10.63 -4.30 21.22
CA GLN A 67 10.63 -3.34 22.32
C GLN A 67 12.08 -2.96 22.66
N PRO A 68 12.45 -1.67 22.57
CA PRO A 68 13.76 -1.21 23.00
C PRO A 68 14.08 -1.64 24.43
N GLY A 69 15.35 -2.00 24.68
CA GLY A 69 15.82 -2.40 26.02
C GLY A 69 15.47 -3.83 26.44
N THR A 70 14.77 -4.61 25.61
CA THR A 70 14.52 -6.03 25.89
C THR A 70 15.70 -6.92 25.49
N THR A 71 15.87 -8.04 26.21
CA THR A 71 16.93 -9.04 25.94
C THR A 71 16.43 -10.24 25.16
N ALA A 72 15.12 -10.31 24.89
CA ALA A 72 14.55 -11.37 24.07
C ALA A 72 15.19 -11.35 22.67
N PRO A 73 15.55 -12.52 22.12
CA PRO A 73 16.05 -12.58 20.75
C PRO A 73 14.92 -12.28 19.76
N VAL A 74 15.33 -11.76 18.61
CA VAL A 74 14.49 -11.60 17.42
C VAL A 74 14.73 -12.81 16.54
N GLU A 75 13.68 -13.55 16.23
CA GLU A 75 13.70 -14.66 15.28
C GLU A 75 13.13 -14.18 13.94
N ILE A 76 13.94 -14.26 12.89
CA ILE A 76 13.53 -13.95 11.52
C ILE A 76 13.44 -15.26 10.75
N ARG A 77 12.32 -15.47 10.06
CA ARG A 77 12.11 -16.61 9.17
C ARG A 77 11.81 -16.13 7.76
N VAL A 78 12.52 -16.69 6.79
CA VAL A 78 12.33 -16.44 5.36
C VAL A 78 11.91 -17.76 4.70
N GLU A 79 10.82 -17.71 3.94
CA GLU A 79 10.32 -18.82 3.11
C GLU A 79 10.38 -18.42 1.64
N THR A 80 10.92 -19.28 0.79
CA THR A 80 11.14 -19.00 -0.65
C THR A 80 10.36 -19.95 -1.56
N ASP A 81 9.89 -19.44 -2.70
CA ASP A 81 9.07 -20.21 -3.65
C ASP A 81 9.98 -21.16 -4.46
N ALA A 82 11.11 -20.62 -4.92
CA ALA A 82 12.18 -21.39 -5.54
C ALA A 82 13.20 -21.87 -4.48
N ALA A 83 13.85 -22.98 -4.78
CA ALA A 83 14.99 -23.45 -3.98
C ALA A 83 16.14 -22.46 -4.16
N VAL A 84 16.70 -21.98 -3.04
CA VAL A 84 17.87 -21.09 -3.02
C VAL A 84 18.94 -21.66 -2.10
N ASP A 85 20.15 -21.13 -2.17
CA ASP A 85 21.29 -21.64 -1.40
C ASP A 85 21.52 -20.85 -0.12
N GLU A 86 21.26 -19.53 -0.14
CA GLU A 86 21.62 -18.66 0.96
C GLU A 86 20.73 -17.43 1.06
N VAL A 87 20.48 -17.00 2.30
CA VAL A 87 19.85 -15.72 2.63
C VAL A 87 20.75 -14.99 3.63
N ARG A 88 20.96 -13.69 3.41
CA ARG A 88 21.75 -12.82 4.29
C ARG A 88 20.94 -11.63 4.76
N LEU A 89 21.11 -11.26 6.03
CA LEU A 89 20.76 -9.94 6.53
C LEU A 89 22.01 -9.05 6.42
N VAL A 90 21.93 -8.01 5.59
CA VAL A 90 23.01 -7.03 5.37
C VAL A 90 22.60 -5.72 6.05
N PHE A 91 23.25 -5.36 7.15
CA PHE A 91 22.97 -4.13 7.88
C PHE A 91 23.49 -2.89 7.15
N LEU A 92 22.95 -1.72 7.46
CA LEU A 92 23.37 -0.44 6.85
C LEU A 92 24.85 -0.09 7.10
N ASN A 93 25.46 -0.61 8.17
CA ASN A 93 26.90 -0.45 8.43
C ASN A 93 27.80 -1.40 7.60
N GLY A 94 27.21 -2.22 6.72
CA GLY A 94 27.90 -3.21 5.89
C GLY A 94 28.20 -4.54 6.59
N SER A 95 27.85 -4.71 7.87
CA SER A 95 27.94 -6.02 8.53
C SER A 95 26.86 -6.97 8.01
N GLU A 96 27.18 -8.26 7.98
CA GLU A 96 26.28 -9.29 7.43
C GLU A 96 26.07 -10.42 8.44
N MET A 97 24.86 -10.99 8.43
CA MET A 97 24.53 -12.23 9.13
C MET A 97 23.91 -13.20 8.15
N VAL A 98 24.45 -14.42 8.10
CA VAL A 98 23.94 -15.49 7.23
C VAL A 98 22.84 -16.25 7.98
N PHE A 99 21.71 -16.48 7.32
CA PHE A 99 20.63 -17.28 7.88
C PHE A 99 21.02 -18.76 7.92
N THR A 100 20.55 -19.48 8.93
CA THR A 100 20.68 -20.93 9.00
C THR A 100 19.63 -21.58 8.10
N PRO A 101 20.01 -22.40 7.10
CA PRO A 101 19.05 -23.13 6.28
C PRO A 101 18.37 -24.23 7.10
N GLN A 102 17.04 -24.19 7.17
CA GLN A 102 16.22 -25.30 7.67
C GLN A 102 15.85 -26.26 6.53
N SER A 103 15.75 -25.72 5.31
CA SER A 103 15.65 -26.44 4.04
C SER A 103 16.12 -25.51 2.91
N ARG A 104 16.10 -25.96 1.65
CA ARG A 104 16.34 -25.06 0.49
C ARG A 104 15.23 -24.02 0.26
N HIS A 105 14.15 -24.08 1.04
CA HIS A 105 13.00 -23.18 0.96
C HIS A 105 12.72 -22.42 2.27
N THR A 106 13.50 -22.66 3.32
CA THR A 106 13.23 -22.07 4.65
C THR A 106 14.53 -21.78 5.36
N PHE A 107 14.67 -20.54 5.80
CA PHE A 107 15.88 -20.00 6.42
C PHE A 107 15.50 -19.26 7.69
N THR A 108 16.31 -19.39 8.74
CA THR A 108 16.06 -18.73 10.03
C THR A 108 17.29 -18.01 10.55
N LEU A 109 17.10 -16.87 11.19
CA LEU A 109 18.15 -16.11 11.87
C LEU A 109 17.66 -15.68 13.25
N SER A 110 18.49 -15.90 14.27
CA SER A 110 18.30 -15.38 15.62
C SER A 110 19.33 -14.29 15.89
N LEU A 111 18.89 -13.13 16.39
CA LEU A 111 19.76 -12.01 16.74
C LEU A 111 19.26 -11.27 17.98
N ALA A 112 20.15 -10.56 18.67
CA ALA A 112 19.75 -9.74 19.81
C ALA A 112 18.88 -8.56 19.35
N THR A 113 17.88 -8.19 20.16
CA THR A 113 17.04 -7.00 19.89
C THR A 113 17.89 -5.73 19.74
N SER A 114 18.98 -5.59 20.51
CA SER A 114 19.92 -4.47 20.38
C SER A 114 20.64 -4.42 19.03
N THR A 115 20.89 -5.58 18.40
CA THR A 115 21.46 -5.65 17.06
C THR A 115 20.41 -5.31 16.00
N ALA A 116 19.18 -5.82 16.16
CA ALA A 116 18.08 -5.53 15.24
C ALA A 116 17.69 -4.04 15.23
N LEU A 117 17.81 -3.35 16.38
CA LEU A 117 17.49 -1.94 16.55
C LEU A 117 18.72 -1.02 16.58
N ALA A 118 19.86 -1.48 16.06
CA ALA A 118 21.09 -0.70 16.05
C ALA A 118 20.93 0.55 15.16
N GLY A 119 20.90 1.72 15.78
CA GLY A 119 20.66 2.99 15.09
C GLY A 119 19.20 3.42 15.02
N TYR A 120 18.29 2.72 15.70
CA TYR A 120 16.91 3.15 15.85
C TYR A 120 16.82 4.53 16.51
N ASN A 121 16.12 5.46 15.86
CA ASN A 121 15.91 6.81 16.36
C ASN A 121 14.40 7.13 16.36
N PRO A 122 13.71 7.11 17.53
CA PRO A 122 12.27 7.35 17.61
C PRO A 122 11.80 8.64 16.92
N ALA A 123 12.61 9.71 16.96
CA ALA A 123 12.26 11.00 16.37
C ALA A 123 12.23 10.99 14.83
N HIS A 124 12.91 10.04 14.20
CA HIS A 124 13.01 9.91 12.74
C HIS A 124 12.29 8.66 12.24
N ASP A 125 12.33 7.57 13.01
CA ASP A 125 11.94 6.25 12.52
C ASP A 125 10.44 5.99 12.64
N VAL A 126 9.68 6.83 13.35
CA VAL A 126 8.21 6.71 13.49
C VAL A 126 7.78 5.27 13.79
N HIS A 127 8.38 4.68 14.84
CA HIS A 127 8.08 3.30 15.27
C HIS A 127 8.42 2.22 14.23
N ARG A 128 9.25 2.54 13.22
CA ARG A 128 9.72 1.62 12.17
C ARG A 128 11.21 1.77 11.90
N HIS A 129 11.98 0.73 12.18
CA HIS A 129 13.41 0.78 11.97
C HIS A 129 13.82 0.09 10.67
N SER A 130 14.51 0.81 9.80
CA SER A 130 15.07 0.28 8.56
C SER A 130 16.51 -0.20 8.80
N ALA A 131 16.65 -1.50 9.12
CA ALA A 131 17.91 -2.06 9.58
C ALA A 131 18.92 -2.37 8.46
N GLY A 132 18.42 -2.58 7.24
CA GLY A 132 19.27 -2.98 6.12
C GLY A 132 18.49 -3.77 5.06
N TYR A 133 19.11 -4.82 4.55
CA TYR A 133 18.61 -5.59 3.41
C TYR A 133 18.59 -7.09 3.66
N LEU A 134 17.62 -7.78 3.06
CA LEU A 134 17.64 -9.23 2.87
C LEU A 134 18.13 -9.55 1.46
N ASP A 135 19.30 -10.16 1.36
CA ASP A 135 19.86 -10.63 0.09
C ASP A 135 19.66 -12.14 -0.07
N VAL A 136 19.23 -12.55 -1.26
CA VAL A 136 18.96 -13.96 -1.60
C VAL A 136 19.92 -14.41 -2.69
N TYR A 137 20.54 -15.58 -2.51
CA TYR A 137 21.54 -16.13 -3.43
C TYR A 137 21.24 -17.56 -3.86
N ASP A 138 21.59 -17.88 -5.10
CA ASP A 138 21.64 -19.25 -5.64
C ASP A 138 22.92 -19.40 -6.47
N GLY A 139 23.74 -20.42 -6.18
CA GLY A 139 25.02 -20.62 -6.85
C GLY A 139 26.01 -19.45 -6.76
N GLY A 140 25.92 -18.64 -5.70
CA GLY A 140 26.73 -17.42 -5.51
C GLY A 140 26.26 -16.18 -6.28
N ILE A 141 25.18 -16.28 -7.04
CA ILE A 141 24.56 -15.16 -7.76
C ILE A 141 23.47 -14.56 -6.86
N LYS A 142 23.50 -13.24 -6.64
CA LYS A 142 22.44 -12.52 -5.93
C LYS A 142 21.20 -12.45 -6.82
N LEU A 143 20.15 -13.15 -6.42
CA LEU A 143 18.87 -13.21 -7.13
C LEU A 143 17.99 -12.00 -6.84
N ALA A 144 17.99 -11.52 -5.59
CA ALA A 144 17.16 -10.41 -5.15
C ALA A 144 17.72 -9.74 -3.90
N ARG A 145 17.24 -8.51 -3.67
CA ARG A 145 17.48 -7.69 -2.48
C ARG A 145 16.15 -7.06 -2.04
N TYR A 146 15.81 -7.18 -0.77
CA TYR A 146 14.63 -6.58 -0.15
C TYR A 146 15.03 -5.69 1.03
N GLY A 147 14.26 -4.65 1.34
CA GLY A 147 14.46 -3.91 2.59
C GLY A 147 14.08 -4.75 3.80
N MET A 148 14.87 -4.66 4.87
CA MET A 148 14.56 -5.26 6.17
C MET A 148 14.12 -4.16 7.14
N HIS A 149 12.85 -4.20 7.53
CA HIS A 149 12.23 -3.22 8.40
C HIS A 149 11.64 -3.90 9.63
N PHE A 150 11.84 -3.30 10.81
CA PHE A 150 11.29 -3.77 12.07
C PHE A 150 10.24 -2.81 12.61
N ASN A 151 9.10 -3.35 13.02
CA ASN A 151 8.14 -2.60 13.82
C ASN A 151 8.69 -2.44 15.25
N VAL A 152 8.62 -1.24 15.80
CA VAL A 152 9.17 -0.91 17.12
C VAL A 152 8.09 -0.26 17.96
N ALA A 153 7.76 -0.83 19.11
CA ALA A 153 6.86 -0.18 20.05
C ALA A 153 7.65 0.36 21.23
N ASP A 154 8.16 1.58 21.07
CA ASP A 154 8.76 2.40 22.13
C ASP A 154 7.69 3.02 23.06
N GLU A 155 8.11 3.90 23.97
CA GLU A 155 7.24 4.46 24.99
C GLU A 155 6.06 5.29 24.46
N ASP A 156 6.12 5.78 23.22
CA ASP A 156 5.07 6.63 22.64
C ASP A 156 3.91 5.81 22.05
N ILE A 157 4.07 4.49 21.86
CA ILE A 157 2.95 3.60 21.52
C ILE A 157 2.17 3.28 22.80
N PRO A 158 0.93 3.77 22.96
CA PRO A 158 0.13 3.52 24.15
C PRO A 158 -0.31 2.07 24.22
N ASN A 159 -0.48 1.54 25.43
CA ASN A 159 -1.17 0.26 25.59
C ASN A 159 -2.67 0.45 25.37
N VAL A 160 -3.32 -0.56 24.81
CA VAL A 160 -4.76 -0.55 24.52
C VAL A 160 -5.44 -1.77 25.15
N PRO A 161 -6.72 -1.68 25.51
CA PRO A 161 -7.47 -2.85 25.94
C PRO A 161 -7.57 -3.86 24.79
N VAL A 162 -7.30 -5.13 25.10
CA VAL A 162 -7.47 -6.25 24.16
C VAL A 162 -8.51 -7.20 24.70
N ALA A 163 -9.60 -7.38 23.95
CA ALA A 163 -10.66 -8.33 24.27
C ALA A 163 -10.48 -9.62 23.46
N LEU A 164 -10.41 -10.76 24.14
CA LEU A 164 -10.47 -12.07 23.50
C LEU A 164 -11.94 -12.41 23.19
N LEU A 165 -12.31 -12.37 21.91
CA LEU A 165 -13.68 -12.61 21.45
C LEU A 165 -13.94 -14.11 21.21
N ALA A 166 -12.91 -14.82 20.76
CA ALA A 166 -12.89 -16.28 20.61
C ALA A 166 -11.44 -16.79 20.69
N ARG A 167 -11.27 -18.12 20.68
CA ARG A 167 -9.93 -18.78 20.70
C ARG A 167 -9.01 -18.36 19.54
N ASP A 168 -9.57 -17.80 18.49
CA ASP A 168 -8.96 -17.43 17.22
C ASP A 168 -9.23 -15.97 16.84
N VAL A 169 -9.94 -15.20 17.69
CA VAL A 169 -10.31 -13.80 17.41
C VAL A 169 -10.11 -12.96 18.66
N GLN A 170 -9.38 -11.87 18.53
CA GLN A 170 -9.28 -10.82 19.55
C GLN A 170 -9.36 -9.45 18.88
N ALA A 171 -9.72 -8.43 19.65
CA ALA A 171 -9.81 -7.07 19.13
C ALA A 171 -9.31 -6.04 20.13
N SER A 172 -8.91 -4.88 19.62
CA SER A 172 -8.66 -3.62 20.31
C SER A 172 -9.53 -2.52 19.66
N PRO A 173 -9.52 -1.26 20.14
CA PRO A 173 -10.44 -0.22 19.65
C PRO A 173 -10.45 0.00 18.12
N HIS A 174 -9.33 -0.22 17.42
CA HIS A 174 -9.18 0.03 15.99
C HIS A 174 -8.69 -1.20 15.18
N LEU A 175 -8.56 -2.37 15.81
CA LEU A 175 -7.96 -3.55 15.16
C LEU A 175 -8.62 -4.85 15.58
N VAL A 176 -8.92 -5.72 14.61
CA VAL A 176 -9.26 -7.12 14.84
C VAL A 176 -8.09 -8.01 14.43
N ASN A 177 -7.69 -8.94 15.29
CA ASN A 177 -6.77 -10.01 14.92
C ASN A 177 -7.51 -11.35 14.82
N ILE A 178 -7.41 -11.98 13.64
CA ILE A 178 -7.99 -13.30 13.35
C ILE A 178 -6.85 -14.28 13.06
N ARG A 179 -6.72 -15.34 13.87
CA ARG A 179 -5.77 -16.42 13.60
C ARG A 179 -6.39 -17.44 12.63
N TYR A 180 -5.93 -17.43 11.38
CA TYR A 180 -6.46 -18.32 10.34
C TYR A 180 -5.36 -18.83 9.39
N ALA A 181 -4.72 -19.95 9.76
CA ALA A 181 -3.61 -20.54 9.00
C ALA A 181 -3.95 -20.89 7.55
N ALA A 182 -5.21 -21.25 7.25
CA ALA A 182 -5.63 -21.62 5.89
C ALA A 182 -5.59 -20.44 4.91
N TYR A 183 -5.55 -19.19 5.41
CA TYR A 183 -5.34 -17.97 4.61
C TYR A 183 -4.03 -18.01 3.81
N PHE A 184 -3.01 -18.70 4.31
CA PHE A 184 -1.65 -18.68 3.78
C PHE A 184 -1.33 -19.86 2.85
N THR A 185 -2.33 -20.67 2.48
CA THR A 185 -2.13 -21.83 1.61
C THR A 185 -1.88 -21.40 0.14
N PRO A 186 -0.99 -22.06 -0.63
CA PRO A 186 -0.64 -21.65 -2.00
C PRO A 186 -1.83 -21.59 -2.98
N THR A 187 -2.92 -22.29 -2.69
CA THR A 187 -4.18 -22.24 -3.44
C THR A 187 -5.06 -21.03 -3.09
N GLY A 188 -4.60 -20.13 -2.22
CA GLY A 188 -5.41 -19.14 -1.50
C GLY A 188 -6.07 -18.03 -2.32
N ALA A 189 -5.94 -18.04 -3.65
CA ALA A 189 -6.63 -17.11 -4.55
C ALA A 189 -7.83 -17.73 -5.29
N ALA A 190 -7.97 -19.06 -5.31
CA ALA A 190 -9.06 -19.71 -6.03
C ALA A 190 -10.10 -20.28 -5.05
N SER A 191 -11.37 -19.94 -5.25
CA SER A 191 -12.46 -20.76 -4.74
C SER A 191 -12.31 -22.18 -5.30
N VAL A 192 -11.89 -23.13 -4.49
CA VAL A 192 -12.01 -24.54 -4.85
C VAL A 192 -13.50 -24.86 -4.84
N ALA A 193 -14.03 -25.52 -5.87
CA ALA A 193 -15.45 -25.84 -5.97
C ALA A 193 -16.00 -26.41 -4.64
N GLY A 194 -16.93 -25.67 -4.02
CA GLY A 194 -17.53 -26.02 -2.73
C GLY A 194 -16.85 -25.46 -1.47
N ARG A 195 -15.83 -24.60 -1.57
CA ARG A 195 -15.23 -23.89 -0.43
C ARG A 195 -15.14 -22.37 -0.66
N PRO A 196 -15.49 -21.54 0.34
CA PRO A 196 -15.33 -20.10 0.24
C PRO A 196 -13.84 -19.74 0.08
N SER A 197 -13.57 -18.62 -0.60
CA SER A 197 -12.20 -18.09 -0.68
C SER A 197 -11.66 -17.83 0.74
N PRO A 198 -10.34 -17.90 0.98
CA PRO A 198 -9.81 -17.58 2.30
C PRO A 198 -10.13 -16.16 2.76
N THR A 199 -10.21 -15.20 1.83
CA THR A 199 -10.68 -13.83 2.14
C THR A 199 -12.13 -13.86 2.64
N THR A 200 -13.03 -14.51 1.90
CA THR A 200 -14.43 -14.63 2.28
C THR A 200 -14.58 -15.26 3.67
N ALA A 201 -13.77 -16.26 4.01
CA ALA A 201 -13.78 -16.87 5.33
C ALA A 201 -13.35 -15.89 6.44
N VAL A 202 -12.31 -15.10 6.22
CA VAL A 202 -11.84 -14.05 7.16
C VAL A 202 -12.91 -12.98 7.35
N VAL A 203 -13.50 -12.49 6.26
CA VAL A 203 -14.51 -11.41 6.32
C VAL A 203 -15.79 -11.88 7.00
N ASN A 204 -16.29 -13.08 6.69
CA ASN A 204 -17.42 -13.65 7.44
C ASN A 204 -17.07 -13.84 8.92
N ARG A 205 -15.84 -14.29 9.23
CA ARG A 205 -15.37 -14.43 10.61
C ARG A 205 -15.28 -13.10 11.36
N PHE A 206 -15.01 -12.00 10.66
CA PHE A 206 -15.09 -10.65 11.22
C PHE A 206 -16.55 -10.27 11.53
N TYR A 207 -17.48 -10.49 10.59
CA TYR A 207 -18.91 -10.19 10.77
C TYR A 207 -19.64 -11.09 11.78
N ASP A 208 -19.04 -12.21 12.22
CA ASP A 208 -19.53 -12.98 13.37
C ASP A 208 -19.52 -12.15 14.68
N PHE A 209 -18.66 -11.13 14.77
CA PHE A 209 -18.45 -10.34 15.99
C PHE A 209 -18.74 -8.84 15.84
N LEU A 210 -18.64 -8.32 14.62
CA LEU A 210 -18.84 -6.90 14.31
C LEU A 210 -20.03 -6.75 13.33
N GLY A 211 -20.80 -5.67 13.46
CA GLY A 211 -21.93 -5.38 12.56
C GLY A 211 -21.49 -5.05 11.12
N ASP A 212 -22.45 -5.11 10.18
CA ASP A 212 -22.26 -4.68 8.78
C ASP A 212 -22.29 -3.15 8.65
N ASP A 213 -21.32 -2.51 9.30
CA ASP A 213 -21.24 -1.06 9.47
C ASP A 213 -20.08 -0.42 8.70
N TYR A 214 -19.25 -1.22 8.02
CA TYR A 214 -17.97 -0.81 7.46
C TYR A 214 -18.02 -0.71 5.94
N ASP A 215 -17.56 0.43 5.41
CA ASP A 215 -17.45 0.69 3.98
C ASP A 215 -16.22 -0.01 3.39
N PHE A 216 -15.12 -0.08 4.15
CA PHE A 216 -13.88 -0.72 3.72
C PHE A 216 -13.29 -1.62 4.80
N LEU A 217 -12.70 -2.74 4.38
CA LEU A 217 -11.90 -3.61 5.24
C LEU A 217 -10.45 -3.61 4.79
N LEU A 218 -9.53 -3.51 5.74
CA LEU A 218 -8.10 -3.53 5.50
C LEU A 218 -7.55 -4.86 5.99
N LEU A 219 -7.10 -5.71 5.08
CA LEU A 219 -6.59 -7.03 5.40
C LEU A 219 -5.07 -7.02 5.41
N LEU A 220 -4.51 -6.86 6.60
CA LEU A 220 -3.10 -7.13 6.88
C LEU A 220 -2.89 -8.63 7.09
N GLN A 221 -1.68 -9.11 6.84
CA GLN A 221 -1.35 -10.50 7.08
C GLN A 221 0.03 -10.71 7.69
N GLU A 222 0.11 -11.73 8.55
CA GLU A 222 1.35 -12.20 9.14
C GLU A 222 1.41 -13.74 9.13
N PRO A 223 2.41 -14.36 8.46
CA PRO A 223 3.62 -13.74 7.93
C PRO A 223 3.39 -12.82 6.72
N SER A 224 4.22 -11.79 6.64
CA SER A 224 4.26 -10.85 5.52
C SER A 224 4.59 -11.57 4.21
N ARG A 225 3.89 -11.24 3.13
CA ARG A 225 4.12 -11.75 1.76
C ARG A 225 4.70 -10.64 0.90
N MET A 226 5.76 -10.94 0.15
CA MET A 226 6.41 -9.97 -0.75
C MET A 226 5.55 -9.69 -1.98
N ALA A 227 4.56 -8.82 -1.80
CA ALA A 227 3.63 -8.37 -2.83
C ALA A 227 3.16 -6.94 -2.51
N ASN A 228 2.68 -6.24 -3.54
CA ASN A 228 2.14 -4.89 -3.35
C ASN A 228 0.76 -4.94 -2.70
N ARG A 229 0.48 -3.93 -1.88
CA ARG A 229 -0.88 -3.62 -1.44
C ARG A 229 -1.74 -3.30 -2.67
N HIS A 230 -3.03 -3.54 -2.56
CA HIS A 230 -3.97 -3.22 -3.63
C HIS A 230 -5.40 -3.17 -3.12
N TYR A 231 -6.23 -2.39 -3.81
CA TYR A 231 -7.68 -2.37 -3.65
C TYR A 231 -8.40 -3.44 -4.49
N MET A 232 -9.43 -4.02 -3.90
CA MET A 232 -10.40 -4.88 -4.56
C MET A 232 -11.82 -4.32 -4.35
N GLY A 233 -12.50 -3.99 -5.44
CA GLY A 233 -13.89 -3.55 -5.40
C GLY A 233 -14.84 -4.71 -5.12
N ILE A 234 -15.69 -4.56 -4.11
CA ILE A 234 -16.76 -5.52 -3.76
C ILE A 234 -18.12 -5.05 -4.26
N ARG A 235 -18.34 -3.73 -4.26
CA ARG A 235 -19.56 -3.11 -4.76
C ARG A 235 -19.24 -1.80 -5.46
N ASN A 236 -19.90 -1.55 -6.58
CA ASN A 236 -20.02 -0.23 -7.16
C ASN A 236 -21.48 0.11 -7.45
N ASP A 237 -21.98 1.15 -6.79
CA ASP A 237 -23.30 1.74 -7.00
C ASP A 237 -23.22 3.16 -7.61
N ILE A 238 -22.03 3.57 -8.07
CA ILE A 238 -21.79 4.91 -8.62
C ILE A 238 -21.78 4.84 -10.16
N GLN A 239 -22.58 5.69 -10.77
CA GLN A 239 -22.60 5.90 -12.23
C GLN A 239 -21.72 7.09 -12.61
N GLY A 240 -21.34 7.19 -13.89
CA GLY A 240 -20.61 8.35 -14.42
C GLY A 240 -19.10 8.38 -14.12
N ILE A 241 -18.53 7.29 -13.59
CA ILE A 241 -17.10 7.17 -13.25
C ILE A 241 -16.34 6.16 -14.12
N GLY A 242 -16.95 5.62 -15.17
CA GLY A 242 -16.35 4.61 -16.07
C GLY A 242 -16.35 3.17 -15.55
N LEU A 243 -16.78 2.94 -14.29
CA LEU A 243 -16.94 1.61 -13.71
C LEU A 243 -18.39 1.13 -13.81
N THR A 244 -18.61 -0.14 -14.17
CA THR A 244 -19.95 -0.72 -14.22
C THR A 244 -20.57 -0.85 -12.82
N ILE A 245 -21.90 -0.85 -12.74
CA ILE A 245 -22.60 -1.13 -11.49
C ILE A 245 -22.55 -2.64 -11.19
N PHE A 246 -22.15 -3.00 -9.97
CA PHE A 246 -22.14 -4.38 -9.50
C PHE A 246 -22.22 -4.42 -7.97
N ASP A 247 -22.61 -5.56 -7.42
CA ASP A 247 -22.65 -5.79 -5.97
C ASP A 247 -22.38 -7.26 -5.67
N ALA A 248 -21.22 -7.54 -5.07
CA ALA A 248 -20.82 -8.86 -4.57
C ALA A 248 -20.79 -8.90 -3.03
N SER A 249 -21.31 -7.88 -2.34
CA SER A 249 -21.23 -7.75 -0.88
C SER A 249 -21.76 -8.97 -0.12
N ALA A 250 -22.83 -9.58 -0.62
CA ALA A 250 -23.43 -10.78 -0.04
C ALA A 250 -22.47 -11.98 0.00
N ASP A 251 -21.55 -12.11 -0.97
CA ASP A 251 -20.54 -13.17 -0.99
C ASP A 251 -19.54 -13.03 0.16
N TYR A 252 -19.46 -11.85 0.77
CA TYR A 252 -18.57 -11.52 1.88
C TYR A 252 -19.32 -11.36 3.21
N GLY A 253 -20.62 -11.71 3.28
CA GLY A 253 -21.42 -11.61 4.50
C GLY A 253 -21.94 -10.21 4.81
N SER A 254 -21.76 -9.26 3.90
CA SER A 254 -22.31 -7.90 3.99
C SER A 254 -23.70 -7.83 3.34
N SER A 255 -24.58 -7.02 3.92
CA SER A 255 -25.93 -6.71 3.39
C SER A 255 -25.92 -5.51 2.43
N GLY A 256 -24.75 -5.17 1.89
CA GLY A 256 -24.55 -4.08 0.94
C GLY A 256 -23.68 -2.94 1.46
N ARG A 257 -23.25 -2.92 2.73
CA ARG A 257 -22.43 -1.81 3.24
C ARG A 257 -21.01 -1.84 2.69
N LEU A 258 -20.39 -3.02 2.70
CA LEU A 258 -19.02 -3.24 2.19
C LEU A 258 -18.85 -2.82 0.73
N GLN A 259 -17.99 -1.82 0.49
CA GLN A 259 -17.66 -1.28 -0.82
C GLN A 259 -16.40 -1.91 -1.42
N GLY A 260 -15.40 -2.17 -0.58
CA GLY A 260 -14.11 -2.68 -1.03
C GLY A 260 -13.23 -3.25 0.08
N ILE A 261 -12.19 -3.95 -0.32
CA ILE A 261 -11.15 -4.50 0.56
C ILE A 261 -9.79 -3.96 0.10
N VAL A 262 -8.99 -3.44 1.02
CA VAL A 262 -7.58 -3.10 0.77
C VAL A 262 -6.70 -4.18 1.38
N TYR A 263 -5.86 -4.82 0.56
CA TYR A 263 -4.92 -5.83 1.02
C TYR A 263 -3.58 -5.20 1.38
N TYR A 264 -3.01 -5.56 2.53
CA TYR A 264 -1.66 -5.21 2.95
C TYR A 264 -0.84 -6.49 3.14
N PRO A 265 -0.17 -7.01 2.08
CA PRO A 265 0.68 -8.18 2.18
C PRO A 265 1.88 -8.00 3.11
N LEU A 266 2.37 -6.76 3.26
CA LEU A 266 3.47 -6.38 4.14
C LEU A 266 2.93 -5.55 5.30
N SER A 267 2.89 -6.10 6.52
CA SER A 267 2.36 -5.37 7.67
C SER A 267 3.21 -4.15 8.07
N THR A 268 4.51 -4.18 7.74
CA THR A 268 5.47 -3.07 7.92
C THR A 268 5.26 -1.91 6.94
N TYR A 269 4.29 -2.03 6.02
CA TYR A 269 3.88 -0.97 5.09
C TYR A 269 2.49 -0.41 5.43
N TYR A 270 1.91 -0.79 6.58
CA TYR A 270 0.61 -0.32 7.00
C TYR A 270 0.71 0.89 7.95
N ASP A 271 0.27 2.06 7.52
CA ASP A 271 0.01 3.22 8.40
C ASP A 271 -1.25 3.91 7.88
N GLY A 272 -2.26 4.11 8.74
CA GLY A 272 -3.49 4.79 8.35
C GLY A 272 -3.30 6.24 7.93
N ALA A 273 -2.23 6.91 8.39
CA ALA A 273 -1.91 8.29 8.03
C ALA A 273 -1.12 8.43 6.72
N GLU A 274 -0.72 7.32 6.11
CA GLU A 274 0.14 7.35 4.94
C GLU A 274 -0.66 7.51 3.64
N GLU A 275 -0.10 8.21 2.65
CA GLU A 275 -0.82 8.57 1.42
C GLU A 275 -1.36 7.38 0.64
N THR A 276 -0.73 6.22 0.76
CA THR A 276 -1.10 5.02 0.02
C THR A 276 -2.30 4.32 0.62
N PHE A 277 -2.59 4.51 1.91
CA PHE A 277 -3.91 4.21 2.46
C PHE A 277 -5.01 4.91 1.66
N SER A 278 -4.83 6.21 1.41
CA SER A 278 -5.79 7.00 0.63
C SER A 278 -5.77 6.59 -0.84
N HIS A 279 -4.59 6.35 -1.42
CA HIS A 279 -4.42 5.87 -2.80
C HIS A 279 -5.24 4.60 -3.07
N GLU A 280 -5.08 3.58 -2.24
CA GLU A 280 -5.79 2.31 -2.43
C GLU A 280 -7.29 2.50 -2.29
N ILE A 281 -7.75 3.25 -1.29
CA ILE A 281 -9.18 3.58 -1.18
C ILE A 281 -9.67 4.40 -2.40
N GLY A 282 -8.81 5.23 -2.98
CA GLY A 282 -9.06 6.03 -4.19
C GLY A 282 -9.51 5.18 -5.39
N HIS A 283 -8.98 3.97 -5.55
CA HIS A 283 -9.42 3.02 -6.58
C HIS A 283 -10.89 2.62 -6.46
N ARG A 284 -11.61 2.97 -5.39
CA ARG A 284 -13.07 2.87 -5.33
C ARG A 284 -13.76 3.71 -6.43
N TRP A 285 -13.17 4.85 -6.83
CA TRP A 285 -13.84 5.85 -7.66
C TRP A 285 -13.20 6.12 -9.01
N MET A 286 -11.89 5.94 -9.14
CA MET A 286 -11.15 6.51 -10.26
C MET A 286 -10.31 5.50 -11.00
N VAL A 287 -9.79 5.94 -12.15
CA VAL A 287 -8.98 5.13 -13.07
C VAL A 287 -9.79 4.08 -13.86
N PHE A 288 -11.02 4.44 -14.24
CA PHE A 288 -11.89 3.60 -15.08
C PHE A 288 -12.34 4.26 -16.38
N LEU A 289 -11.79 5.43 -16.70
CA LEU A 289 -12.26 6.33 -17.77
C LEU A 289 -11.69 6.02 -19.17
N LYS A 290 -11.50 4.73 -19.50
CA LYS A 290 -10.76 4.28 -20.69
C LYS A 290 -11.34 4.73 -22.04
N ASP A 291 -12.62 5.10 -22.08
CA ASP A 291 -13.34 5.47 -23.31
C ASP A 291 -13.41 7.00 -23.52
N VAL A 292 -12.78 7.79 -22.62
CA VAL A 292 -12.64 9.24 -22.79
C VAL A 292 -11.52 9.52 -23.79
N ASP A 293 -11.91 10.13 -24.91
CA ASP A 293 -10.95 10.49 -25.96
C ASP A 293 -9.87 11.44 -25.41
N GLY A 294 -8.63 11.22 -25.82
CA GLY A 294 -7.48 11.98 -25.35
C GLY A 294 -6.92 11.62 -23.97
N LEU A 295 -7.61 10.80 -23.16
CA LEU A 295 -7.14 10.33 -21.85
C LEU A 295 -6.19 9.11 -21.95
N LEU A 296 -5.90 8.66 -23.17
CA LEU A 296 -4.88 7.67 -23.55
C LEU A 296 -4.71 6.50 -22.57
N GLY A 297 -5.47 5.42 -22.80
CA GLY A 297 -5.20 4.09 -22.21
C GLY A 297 -4.93 4.11 -20.71
N ILE A 298 -5.98 4.16 -19.90
CA ILE A 298 -5.81 4.21 -18.45
C ILE A 298 -5.50 2.79 -17.93
N GLY A 299 -4.28 2.59 -17.43
CA GLY A 299 -3.89 1.45 -16.58
C GLY A 299 -4.49 1.61 -15.18
N PRO A 300 -3.95 1.00 -14.12
CA PRO A 300 -4.44 1.28 -12.75
C PRO A 300 -4.15 2.71 -12.28
N HIS A 301 -3.36 3.53 -13.00
CA HIS A 301 -3.08 4.94 -12.65
C HIS A 301 -3.24 5.91 -13.84
N TRP A 302 -2.96 7.20 -13.68
CA TRP A 302 -3.07 8.17 -14.76
C TRP A 302 -1.95 8.02 -15.82
N PRO A 303 -2.15 8.48 -17.06
CA PRO A 303 -1.04 8.69 -17.99
C PRO A 303 -0.13 9.82 -17.49
N VAL A 304 1.07 9.95 -18.08
CA VAL A 304 1.93 11.15 -17.95
C VAL A 304 1.10 12.38 -18.33
N SER A 305 0.74 13.17 -17.34
CA SER A 305 -0.29 14.21 -17.44
C SER A 305 -0.31 15.09 -16.19
N THR A 306 -1.10 16.15 -16.23
CA THR A 306 -1.45 16.90 -15.00
C THR A 306 -2.38 16.13 -14.06
N LEU A 307 -3.10 15.12 -14.53
CA LEU A 307 -3.90 14.22 -13.67
C LEU A 307 -3.01 13.37 -12.77
N ALA A 308 -1.78 13.08 -13.19
CA ALA A 308 -0.81 12.39 -12.36
C ALA A 308 -0.31 13.22 -11.16
N GLN A 309 -0.63 14.53 -11.09
CA GLN A 309 -0.26 15.42 -9.97
C GLN A 309 -1.18 15.25 -8.74
N GLY A 310 -1.87 14.11 -8.63
CA GLY A 310 -2.60 13.70 -7.43
C GLY A 310 -2.00 12.44 -6.83
N ILE A 311 -2.55 11.99 -5.70
CA ILE A 311 -2.10 10.77 -4.99
C ILE A 311 -2.11 9.53 -5.90
N MET A 312 -2.95 9.47 -6.93
CA MET A 312 -2.98 8.30 -7.82
C MET A 312 -1.73 8.18 -8.69
N GLY A 313 -0.94 9.24 -8.88
CA GLY A 313 0.29 9.17 -9.66
C GLY A 313 0.07 8.71 -11.10
N TYR A 314 1.07 8.04 -11.69
CA TYR A 314 1.06 7.62 -13.09
C TYR A 314 1.49 6.17 -13.33
N ASN A 315 1.14 5.63 -14.49
CA ASN A 315 1.72 4.38 -14.99
C ASN A 315 2.96 4.67 -15.85
N SER A 316 4.02 3.91 -15.65
CA SER A 316 5.11 3.82 -16.64
C SER A 316 4.72 2.86 -17.78
N ALA A 317 5.21 3.11 -19.00
CA ALA A 317 5.06 2.20 -20.13
C ALA A 317 5.59 0.78 -19.85
N THR A 318 6.47 0.62 -18.85
CA THR A 318 7.12 -0.65 -18.52
C THR A 318 6.59 -1.33 -17.24
N SER A 319 5.63 -0.72 -16.54
CA SER A 319 5.13 -1.22 -15.26
C SER A 319 3.62 -1.03 -15.13
N SER A 320 2.93 -2.07 -14.63
CA SER A 320 1.53 -1.96 -14.20
C SER A 320 1.40 -1.53 -12.74
N GLN A 321 2.50 -1.13 -12.09
CA GLN A 321 2.47 -0.54 -10.75
C GLN A 321 2.36 0.97 -10.86
N GLY A 322 1.59 1.56 -9.94
CA GLY A 322 1.51 3.00 -9.79
C GLY A 322 2.85 3.56 -9.34
N LEU A 323 3.21 4.68 -9.93
CA LEU A 323 4.39 5.42 -9.58
C LEU A 323 3.98 6.83 -9.17
N SER A 324 4.59 7.34 -8.11
CA SER A 324 4.52 8.76 -7.77
C SER A 324 4.97 9.61 -8.96
N PHE A 325 4.25 10.71 -9.20
CA PHE A 325 4.63 11.74 -10.17
C PHE A 325 5.04 13.00 -9.40
N PRO A 326 6.30 13.08 -8.91
CA PRO A 326 6.75 14.12 -7.96
C PRO A 326 7.07 15.44 -8.68
N TYR A 327 6.23 15.85 -9.63
CA TYR A 327 6.45 17.00 -10.48
C TYR A 327 5.18 17.84 -10.61
N THR A 328 5.35 19.15 -10.69
CA THR A 328 4.38 20.07 -11.30
C THR A 328 4.78 20.26 -12.76
N VAL A 329 3.78 20.31 -13.63
CA VAL A 329 3.96 20.58 -15.07
C VAL A 329 3.69 22.07 -15.33
N GLN A 330 4.70 22.82 -15.75
CA GLN A 330 4.60 24.24 -16.10
C GLN A 330 4.60 24.43 -17.61
N ASP A 331 3.56 25.05 -18.17
CA ASP A 331 3.52 25.42 -19.60
C ASP A 331 4.47 26.60 -19.91
N ASN A 332 5.30 26.45 -20.94
CA ASN A 332 6.24 27.48 -21.39
C ASN A 332 5.64 28.41 -22.47
N GLY A 333 4.40 28.18 -22.92
CA GLY A 333 3.69 29.00 -23.92
C GLY A 333 4.14 28.79 -25.36
N ASN A 334 4.99 27.79 -25.62
CA ASN A 334 5.54 27.46 -26.93
C ASN A 334 5.33 25.98 -27.32
N GLY A 335 4.42 25.28 -26.64
CA GLY A 335 4.16 23.85 -26.86
C GLY A 335 5.12 22.91 -26.12
N THR A 336 5.92 23.45 -25.20
CA THR A 336 6.81 22.68 -24.31
C THR A 336 6.44 22.94 -22.85
N TYR A 337 6.80 22.00 -21.98
CA TYR A 337 6.41 22.03 -20.57
C TYR A 337 7.60 21.67 -19.67
N THR A 338 7.83 22.45 -18.64
CA THR A 338 8.93 22.23 -17.69
C THR A 338 8.42 21.45 -16.49
N LEU A 339 9.12 20.37 -16.12
CA LEU A 339 8.86 19.64 -14.87
C LEU A 339 9.63 20.28 -13.72
N THR A 340 8.93 20.68 -12.68
CA THR A 340 9.50 21.20 -11.44
C THR A 340 9.17 20.28 -10.27
N PRO A 341 10.06 20.07 -9.28
CA PRO A 341 9.79 19.16 -8.17
C PRO A 341 8.58 19.62 -7.35
N ALA A 342 7.68 18.69 -7.06
CA ALA A 342 6.53 18.90 -6.20
C ALA A 342 6.19 17.63 -5.42
N GLN A 343 5.53 17.80 -4.28
CA GLN A 343 5.00 16.69 -3.49
C GLN A 343 3.49 16.79 -3.47
N HIS A 344 2.83 15.71 -3.89
CA HIS A 344 1.38 15.67 -4.03
C HIS A 344 0.82 14.66 -3.03
N HIS A 345 0.38 15.16 -1.88
CA HIS A 345 -0.22 14.36 -0.82
C HIS A 345 -1.76 14.48 -0.79
N THR A 346 -2.36 14.97 -1.88
CA THR A 346 -3.81 15.16 -1.98
C THR A 346 -4.35 14.57 -3.28
N PHE A 347 -5.64 14.27 -3.27
CA PHE A 347 -6.38 14.08 -4.51
C PHE A 347 -6.47 15.40 -5.28
N ASN A 348 -6.29 15.36 -6.59
CA ASN A 348 -6.52 16.51 -7.46
C ASN A 348 -8.03 16.74 -7.70
N ASP A 349 -8.39 17.85 -8.33
CA ASP A 349 -9.77 18.25 -8.60
C ASP A 349 -10.56 17.24 -9.46
N MET A 350 -9.93 16.62 -10.47
CA MET A 350 -10.57 15.54 -11.23
C MET A 350 -10.87 14.31 -10.36
N GLU A 351 -9.90 13.90 -9.55
CA GLU A 351 -10.05 12.79 -8.60
C GLU A 351 -11.15 13.08 -7.58
N LEU A 352 -11.17 14.29 -7.00
CA LEU A 352 -12.22 14.75 -6.09
C LEU A 352 -13.60 14.79 -6.77
N TYR A 353 -13.68 15.12 -8.05
CA TYR A 353 -14.94 15.04 -8.81
C TYR A 353 -15.43 13.60 -8.93
N LEU A 354 -14.54 12.65 -9.26
CA LEU A 354 -14.86 11.22 -9.34
C LEU A 354 -15.27 10.64 -7.97
N MET A 355 -14.65 11.12 -6.89
CA MET A 355 -15.05 10.82 -5.50
C MET A 355 -16.41 11.46 -5.13
N GLY A 356 -16.88 12.45 -5.90
CA GLY A 356 -18.12 13.18 -5.64
C GLY A 356 -17.97 14.22 -4.56
N LEU A 357 -16.77 14.71 -4.32
CA LEU A 357 -16.48 15.69 -3.28
C LEU A 357 -16.62 17.12 -3.80
N VAL A 358 -16.41 17.33 -5.10
CA VAL A 358 -16.57 18.61 -5.79
C VAL A 358 -17.52 18.50 -7.01
N PRO A 359 -18.20 19.60 -7.41
CA PRO A 359 -18.99 19.62 -8.64
C PRO A 359 -18.09 19.66 -9.89
N PRO A 360 -18.59 19.28 -11.08
CA PRO A 360 -17.78 19.29 -12.31
C PRO A 360 -17.26 20.68 -12.68
N GLN A 361 -17.92 21.76 -12.26
CA GLN A 361 -17.46 23.14 -12.49
C GLN A 361 -16.22 23.52 -11.68
N ALA A 362 -15.84 22.72 -10.68
CA ALA A 362 -14.63 22.94 -9.91
C ALA A 362 -13.40 22.24 -10.52
N VAL A 363 -13.58 21.46 -11.59
CA VAL A 363 -12.51 20.74 -12.28
C VAL A 363 -11.92 21.63 -13.38
N GLY A 364 -10.62 21.88 -13.30
CA GLY A 364 -9.86 22.59 -14.30
C GLY A 364 -9.60 21.77 -15.57
N ASP A 365 -8.98 22.44 -16.54
CA ASP A 365 -8.48 21.77 -17.74
C ASP A 365 -7.21 20.97 -17.37
N HIS A 366 -7.21 19.67 -17.64
CA HIS A 366 -6.01 18.84 -17.51
C HIS A 366 -5.38 18.57 -18.86
N ILE A 367 -4.06 18.65 -18.94
CA ILE A 367 -3.31 18.20 -20.11
C ILE A 367 -2.84 16.75 -19.94
N VAL A 368 -2.93 15.97 -21.00
CA VAL A 368 -2.40 14.62 -21.14
C VAL A 368 -1.41 14.61 -22.30
N PHE A 369 -0.18 14.20 -22.07
CA PHE A 369 0.85 14.18 -23.12
C PHE A 369 0.54 13.09 -24.15
N VAL A 370 0.66 13.38 -25.44
CA VAL A 370 0.48 12.33 -26.46
C VAL A 370 1.65 11.35 -26.44
N ASP A 371 2.86 11.86 -26.28
CA ASP A 371 4.06 11.06 -26.05
C ASP A 371 4.18 10.71 -24.56
N GLN A 372 3.97 9.43 -24.25
CA GLN A 372 4.02 8.86 -22.90
C GLN A 372 5.41 8.29 -22.54
N GLU A 373 6.35 8.25 -23.49
CA GLU A 373 7.68 7.66 -23.31
C GLU A 373 8.76 8.73 -23.04
N GLN A 374 8.35 9.93 -22.64
CA GLN A 374 9.24 11.05 -22.39
C GLN A 374 10.04 10.88 -21.09
N THR A 375 11.28 11.37 -21.08
CA THR A 375 12.12 11.36 -19.89
C THR A 375 11.57 12.29 -18.82
N LEU A 376 11.21 11.73 -17.66
CA LEU A 376 10.76 12.47 -16.49
C LEU A 376 11.95 12.74 -15.55
N CYS A 377 12.27 14.01 -15.32
CA CYS A 377 13.31 14.42 -14.39
C CYS A 377 13.09 15.87 -13.91
N ASN A 378 13.73 16.25 -12.79
CA ASN A 378 13.75 17.64 -12.34
C ASN A 378 14.38 18.55 -13.40
N GLY A 379 13.62 19.53 -13.91
CA GLY A 379 14.05 20.46 -14.94
C GLY A 379 13.97 19.91 -16.37
N CYS A 380 13.50 18.67 -16.56
CA CYS A 380 13.24 18.13 -17.89
C CYS A 380 12.14 18.94 -18.61
N ILE A 381 12.30 19.08 -19.93
CA ILE A 381 11.34 19.75 -20.80
C ILE A 381 10.59 18.70 -21.62
N LEU A 382 9.31 18.51 -21.29
CA LEU A 382 8.40 17.69 -22.06
C LEU A 382 7.92 18.43 -23.30
N GLN A 383 7.74 17.68 -24.38
CA GLN A 383 7.24 18.15 -25.67
C GLN A 383 5.76 17.81 -25.82
N GLY A 384 5.01 18.73 -26.42
CA GLY A 384 3.70 18.41 -26.96
C GLY A 384 3.79 17.48 -28.20
N PRO A 385 2.65 17.12 -28.80
CA PRO A 385 1.31 17.65 -28.53
C PRO A 385 0.70 17.10 -27.23
N VAL A 386 -0.30 17.82 -26.70
CA VAL A 386 -1.08 17.40 -25.54
C VAL A 386 -2.57 17.35 -25.90
N ASN A 387 -3.31 16.45 -25.28
CA ASN A 387 -4.77 16.47 -25.24
C ASN A 387 -5.23 17.26 -24.02
N ILE A 388 -6.36 17.96 -24.13
CA ILE A 388 -7.01 18.61 -22.99
C ILE A 388 -8.21 17.77 -22.58
N VAL A 389 -8.29 17.42 -21.30
CA VAL A 389 -9.36 16.62 -20.69
C VAL A 389 -10.06 17.45 -19.63
N ARG A 390 -11.39 17.44 -19.67
CA ARG A 390 -12.28 18.16 -18.74
C ARG A 390 -13.31 17.22 -18.12
N ALA A 391 -13.96 17.66 -17.04
CA ALA A 391 -15.10 16.94 -16.48
C ALA A 391 -16.24 16.76 -17.50
N ASP A 392 -16.46 17.72 -18.40
CA ASP A 392 -17.48 17.62 -19.45
C ASP A 392 -17.20 16.49 -20.46
N ASP A 393 -15.92 16.15 -20.71
CA ASP A 393 -15.56 15.04 -21.59
C ASP A 393 -15.95 13.70 -20.96
N ILE A 394 -15.79 13.58 -19.64
CA ILE A 394 -16.27 12.43 -18.86
C ILE A 394 -17.79 12.35 -18.90
N ILE A 395 -18.48 13.47 -18.64
CA ILE A 395 -19.95 13.52 -18.64
C ILE A 395 -20.52 13.16 -20.00
N LYS A 396 -19.88 13.58 -21.08
CA LYS A 396 -20.28 13.25 -22.45
C LYS A 396 -20.22 11.75 -22.73
N VAL A 397 -19.25 11.03 -22.15
CA VAL A 397 -19.03 9.60 -22.39
C VAL A 397 -19.84 8.73 -21.41
N TYR A 398 -19.78 9.04 -20.11
CA TYR A 398 -20.32 8.19 -19.04
C TYR A 398 -21.59 8.75 -18.38
N GLY A 399 -22.05 9.93 -18.79
CA GLY A 399 -23.15 10.63 -18.14
C GLY A 399 -22.72 11.35 -16.86
N GLN A 400 -23.67 12.02 -16.23
CA GLN A 400 -23.42 12.69 -14.95
C GLN A 400 -23.12 11.68 -13.85
N ARG A 401 -22.19 12.03 -12.96
CA ARG A 401 -21.93 11.24 -11.76
C ARG A 401 -23.19 11.13 -10.90
N ALA A 402 -23.58 9.91 -10.55
CA ALA A 402 -24.69 9.63 -9.63
C ALA A 402 -24.24 8.64 -8.54
N PRO A 403 -24.41 8.95 -7.24
CA PRO A 403 -24.97 10.19 -6.68
C PRO A 403 -24.15 11.42 -7.08
N SER A 404 -24.78 12.60 -7.15
CA SER A 404 -24.07 13.85 -7.41
C SER A 404 -23.28 14.29 -6.18
N TYR A 405 -22.39 15.29 -6.34
CA TYR A 405 -21.53 15.78 -5.25
C TYR A 405 -22.29 16.22 -3.98
N ALA A 406 -23.54 16.69 -4.15
CA ALA A 406 -24.40 17.14 -3.07
C ALA A 406 -25.02 15.98 -2.25
N ARG A 407 -24.97 14.75 -2.77
CA ARG A 407 -25.54 13.55 -2.14
C ARG A 407 -24.53 12.43 -1.95
N ALA A 408 -23.28 12.64 -2.35
CA ALA A 408 -22.22 11.66 -2.18
C ALA A 408 -21.91 11.46 -0.69
N GLN A 409 -21.58 10.23 -0.32
CA GLN A 409 -21.07 9.92 1.02
C GLN A 409 -19.73 10.64 1.25
N ARG A 410 -19.57 11.22 2.43
CA ARG A 410 -18.34 11.92 2.86
C ARG A 410 -17.71 11.31 4.11
N GLU A 411 -18.44 10.44 4.79
CA GLU A 411 -18.03 9.80 6.03
C GLU A 411 -17.99 8.30 5.78
N PHE A 412 -16.81 7.69 5.92
CA PHE A 412 -16.60 6.26 5.67
C PHE A 412 -16.16 5.56 6.95
N ARG A 413 -16.59 4.31 7.12
CA ARG A 413 -16.10 3.44 8.20
C ARG A 413 -15.14 2.41 7.65
N VAL A 414 -14.01 2.26 8.33
CA VAL A 414 -12.90 1.42 7.91
C VAL A 414 -12.51 0.51 9.06
N ALA A 415 -12.45 -0.81 8.86
CA ALA A 415 -11.93 -1.73 9.86
C ALA A 415 -10.61 -2.33 9.43
N SER A 416 -9.63 -2.33 10.34
CA SER A 416 -8.36 -3.00 10.15
C SER A 416 -8.39 -4.40 10.75
N ILE A 417 -8.02 -5.39 9.94
CA ILE A 417 -8.00 -6.80 10.30
C ILE A 417 -6.60 -7.33 9.99
N ILE A 418 -5.92 -7.84 11.01
CA ILE A 418 -4.67 -8.57 10.83
C ILE A 418 -4.89 -10.07 10.93
N VAL A 419 -4.67 -10.77 9.83
CA VAL A 419 -4.77 -12.23 9.75
C VAL A 419 -3.44 -12.84 10.13
N THR A 420 -3.42 -13.70 11.16
CA THR A 420 -2.18 -14.35 11.60
C THR A 420 -2.20 -15.85 11.32
N ARG A 421 -1.06 -16.42 10.91
CA ARG A 421 -0.92 -17.85 10.62
C ARG A 421 -0.82 -18.68 11.90
N ASP A 422 0.14 -18.33 12.74
CA ASP A 422 0.66 -19.26 13.75
C ASP A 422 0.06 -19.02 15.15
N ARG A 423 -0.15 -17.75 15.54
CA ARG A 423 -0.68 -17.37 16.85
C ARG A 423 -1.49 -16.08 16.78
N LEU A 424 -2.31 -15.83 17.79
CA LEU A 424 -2.82 -14.48 18.03
C LEU A 424 -1.65 -13.55 18.37
N LEU A 425 -1.80 -12.27 18.04
CA LEU A 425 -0.88 -11.22 18.42
C LEU A 425 -0.81 -11.11 19.95
N SER A 426 0.37 -10.75 20.45
CA SER A 426 0.54 -10.37 21.84
C SER A 426 -0.13 -9.00 22.11
N PRO A 427 -0.39 -8.64 23.38
CA PRO A 427 -0.97 -7.33 23.70
C PRO A 427 -0.18 -6.14 23.14
N ARG A 428 1.16 -6.24 23.09
CA ARG A 428 2.00 -5.18 22.54
C ARG A 428 1.90 -5.07 21.02
N GLU A 429 1.81 -6.20 20.34
CA GLU A 429 1.60 -6.23 18.88
C GLU A 429 0.20 -5.69 18.52
N MET A 430 -0.83 -6.03 19.31
CA MET A 430 -2.16 -5.43 19.16
C MET A 430 -2.09 -3.90 19.29
N ALA A 431 -1.45 -3.39 20.36
CA ALA A 431 -1.31 -1.96 20.60
C ALA A 431 -0.59 -1.21 19.46
N PHE A 432 0.44 -1.82 18.87
CA PHE A 432 1.16 -1.24 17.74
C PHE A 432 0.26 -1.07 16.50
N PHE A 433 -0.43 -2.12 16.08
CA PHE A 433 -1.28 -2.05 14.89
C PHE A 433 -2.57 -1.26 15.13
N ASP A 434 -3.05 -1.22 16.38
CA ASP A 434 -4.15 -0.33 16.80
C ASP A 434 -3.75 1.15 16.63
N TYR A 435 -2.56 1.54 17.11
CA TYR A 435 -2.01 2.88 16.91
C TYR A 435 -1.90 3.25 15.43
N PHE A 436 -1.38 2.35 14.59
CA PHE A 436 -1.28 2.61 13.15
C PHE A 436 -2.65 2.64 12.45
N ALA A 437 -3.66 1.94 12.97
CA ALA A 437 -5.02 2.00 12.46
C ALA A 437 -5.77 3.27 12.90
N SER A 438 -5.57 3.73 14.13
CA SER A 438 -6.21 4.95 14.65
C SER A 438 -5.72 6.21 13.94
N ARG A 439 -4.56 6.15 13.28
CA ARG A 439 -3.98 7.29 12.54
C ARG A 439 -4.74 7.67 11.28
N ALA A 440 -5.58 6.80 10.71
CA ALA A 440 -6.35 7.10 9.51
C ALA A 440 -7.42 8.20 9.70
N GLN A 441 -7.95 8.35 10.92
CA GLN A 441 -8.94 9.37 11.28
C GLN A 441 -8.31 10.70 11.71
N ALA A 442 -6.99 10.86 11.59
CA ALA A 442 -6.32 12.10 11.94
C ALA A 442 -6.70 13.24 10.97
N THR A 443 -6.75 14.47 11.49
CA THR A 443 -7.11 15.68 10.74
C THR A 443 -5.93 16.63 10.55
N GLU A 444 -4.73 16.20 10.95
CA GLU A 444 -3.50 16.98 10.88
C GLU A 444 -2.42 16.19 10.13
N PRO A 445 -1.43 16.85 9.51
CA PRO A 445 -0.31 16.14 8.90
C PRO A 445 0.47 15.34 9.92
N LEU A 446 0.88 14.12 9.57
CA LEU A 446 1.61 13.22 10.46
C LEU A 446 2.93 12.76 9.84
N PRO A 447 4.00 12.60 10.64
CA PRO A 447 5.21 11.94 10.18
C PRO A 447 4.91 10.47 9.94
N VAL A 448 5.42 9.93 8.85
CA VAL A 448 5.25 8.55 8.41
C VAL A 448 6.59 7.99 7.99
N HIS A 449 6.85 6.71 8.28
CA HIS A 449 8.01 5.99 7.81
C HIS A 449 7.59 4.65 7.18
N ILE A 450 7.73 4.55 5.86
CA ILE A 450 7.46 3.32 5.10
C ILE A 450 8.71 2.95 4.30
N GLY A 451 9.22 1.74 4.50
CA GLY A 451 10.37 1.27 3.76
C GLY A 451 11.58 2.18 3.95
N TRP A 452 12.01 2.85 2.87
CA TRP A 452 13.13 3.80 2.89
C TRP A 452 12.70 5.27 2.86
N SER A 453 11.40 5.54 2.97
CA SER A 453 10.84 6.88 2.88
C SER A 453 10.33 7.34 4.24
N TRP A 454 10.81 8.51 4.66
CA TRP A 454 10.36 9.21 5.86
C TRP A 454 9.94 10.63 5.48
N GLU A 455 8.70 10.98 5.80
CA GLU A 455 8.14 12.29 5.44
C GLU A 455 6.86 12.60 6.20
N THR A 456 6.41 13.85 6.07
CA THR A 456 5.08 14.25 6.50
C THR A 456 4.07 13.85 5.41
N ASN A 457 3.06 13.10 5.81
CA ASN A 457 1.98 12.64 4.93
C ASN A 457 0.62 13.20 5.40
N TYR A 458 -0.36 13.13 4.52
CA TYR A 458 -1.72 13.61 4.75
C TYR A 458 -2.67 12.41 4.95
N PRO A 459 -3.22 12.24 6.16
CA PRO A 459 -4.31 11.30 6.39
C PRO A 459 -5.51 11.59 5.48
N PHE A 460 -6.43 10.63 5.35
CA PHE A 460 -7.54 10.69 4.38
C PHE A 460 -8.33 12.01 4.40
N HIS A 461 -8.53 12.60 5.58
CA HIS A 461 -9.19 13.89 5.72
C HIS A 461 -8.47 15.00 4.94
N LEU A 462 -7.15 15.13 5.13
CA LEU A 462 -6.34 16.12 4.43
C LEU A 462 -6.08 15.74 2.97
N ALA A 463 -5.92 14.45 2.68
CA ALA A 463 -5.77 13.96 1.30
C ALA A 463 -6.98 14.34 0.44
N THR A 464 -8.18 14.38 1.04
CA THR A 464 -9.41 14.81 0.39
C THR A 464 -9.69 16.32 0.50
N GLN A 465 -8.70 17.11 0.91
CA GLN A 465 -8.83 18.56 1.12
C GLN A 465 -9.95 18.91 2.11
N GLU A 466 -10.06 18.13 3.18
CA GLU A 466 -11.05 18.26 4.27
C GLU A 466 -12.50 17.99 3.83
N LEU A 467 -12.71 17.43 2.62
CA LEU A 467 -14.04 17.21 2.06
C LEU A 467 -14.69 15.89 2.48
N ALA A 468 -13.91 14.95 3.02
CA ALA A 468 -14.35 13.65 3.50
C ALA A 468 -13.50 13.19 4.71
N SER A 469 -13.98 12.15 5.41
CA SER A 469 -13.34 11.59 6.60
C SER A 469 -13.54 10.08 6.67
N VAL A 470 -12.63 9.40 7.38
CA VAL A 470 -12.77 7.98 7.73
C VAL A 470 -12.80 7.80 9.25
N TRP A 471 -13.53 6.80 9.71
CA TRP A 471 -13.62 6.38 11.10
C TRP A 471 -13.10 4.96 11.24
N THR A 472 -12.18 4.71 12.18
CA THR A 472 -11.58 3.39 12.39
C THR A 472 -11.98 2.71 13.70
N GLU A 473 -12.74 3.39 14.55
CA GLU A 473 -13.27 2.80 15.78
C GLU A 473 -14.20 1.61 15.47
N LEU A 474 -13.93 0.48 16.12
CA LEU A 474 -14.76 -0.72 16.00
C LEU A 474 -16.05 -0.56 16.80
N VAL A 475 -17.18 -0.50 16.09
CA VAL A 475 -18.51 -0.37 16.69
C VAL A 475 -18.93 -1.69 17.36
N GLY A 476 -19.45 -1.60 18.58
CA GLY A 476 -19.83 -2.77 19.38
C GLY A 476 -18.69 -3.40 20.18
N PHE A 477 -17.48 -2.82 20.12
CA PHE A 477 -16.30 -3.32 20.84
C PHE A 477 -16.33 -3.05 22.36
N ILE A 478 -17.18 -2.14 22.86
CA ILE A 478 -17.29 -1.90 24.31
C ILE A 478 -18.13 -3.02 24.92
N PRO A 479 -17.56 -3.95 25.71
CA PRO A 479 -18.39 -4.81 26.54
C PRO A 479 -19.24 -3.91 27.45
N THR A 480 -20.52 -4.23 27.65
CA THR A 480 -21.45 -3.45 28.49
C THR A 480 -20.95 -3.20 29.93
N TRP A 481 -19.93 -3.93 30.40
CA TRP A 481 -19.27 -3.68 31.70
C TRP A 481 -18.15 -2.61 31.66
N ALA A 482 -17.70 -2.19 30.46
CA ALA A 482 -16.69 -1.16 30.25
C ALA A 482 -17.26 0.21 29.86
N GLU A 483 -18.56 0.31 29.56
CA GLU A 483 -19.26 1.57 29.26
C GLU A 483 -19.15 2.61 30.39
N SER A 484 -18.93 2.18 31.65
CA SER A 484 -18.75 3.10 32.78
C SER A 484 -17.40 3.84 32.78
N LEU A 485 -16.45 3.45 31.93
CA LEU A 485 -15.13 4.09 31.81
C LEU A 485 -15.00 5.00 30.57
N TYR A 486 -15.96 4.94 29.64
CA TYR A 486 -15.97 5.70 28.40
C TYR A 486 -17.33 6.40 28.20
N LEU A 487 -17.62 7.41 29.03
CA LEU A 487 -18.61 8.42 28.66
C LEU A 487 -17.93 9.49 27.78
N PRO A 488 -18.56 9.93 26.69
CA PRO A 488 -17.89 10.71 25.65
C PRO A 488 -17.62 12.15 26.08
N LEU A 489 -16.52 12.69 25.55
CA LEU A 489 -16.16 14.11 25.45
C LEU A 489 -17.12 14.90 24.52
N GLN A 490 -18.39 14.53 24.45
CA GLN A 490 -19.44 15.32 23.82
C GLN A 490 -20.17 16.15 24.88
N ALA A 491 -19.50 17.22 25.31
CA ALA A 491 -20.12 18.48 25.75
C ALA A 491 -19.06 19.33 26.45
N ARG A 492 -18.46 20.28 25.73
CA ARG A 492 -18.02 21.57 26.30
C ARG A 492 -18.33 22.66 25.28
N PRO A 493 -18.72 23.86 25.77
CA PRO A 493 -19.64 24.78 25.09
C PRO A 493 -19.09 25.43 23.83
#